data_AF-A0A485BT22-F1
#
_entry.id   AF-A0A485BT22-F1
#
_cell.length_a   1.000
_cell.length_b   1.000
_cell.length_c   1.000
_cell.angle_alpha   90.00
_cell.angle_beta   90.00
_cell.angle_gamma   90.00
#
_symmetry.space_group_name_H-M   'P 1'
#
loop_
_entity.id
_entity.type
_entity.pdbx_description
1 polymer ?
#
loop_
_entity_poly.entity_id
_entity_poly.type
_entity_poly.pdbx_seq_one_letter_code
_entity_poly.pdbx_strand_id
1 'polypeptide(L)' 'MFLKAGDRLTVRDLSRGLIVDSGNDACVALADYVAGGQPQFVKMMNHYVETLNLRDTHFETVHGSGCAGAA' A
#
# COMPACT_ATOMS: atom_id res chain seq x y z
N MET A 1 -1.16 1.75 12.79
CA MET A 1 -0.22 2.58 13.58
C MET A 1 -0.90 3.75 14.30
N PHE A 2 -2.22 3.96 14.12
CA PHE A 2 -2.99 5.07 14.68
C PHE A 2 -2.46 6.46 14.30
N LEU A 3 -2.01 6.60 13.05
CA LEU A 3 -1.51 7.87 12.51
C LEU A 3 -2.60 8.95 12.55
N LYS A 4 -2.21 10.19 12.82
CA LYS A 4 -3.07 11.38 12.78
C LYS A 4 -2.60 12.34 11.70
N ALA A 5 -3.54 13.11 11.16
CA ALA A 5 -3.21 14.16 10.21
C ALA A 5 -2.22 15.17 10.85
N GLY A 6 -1.13 15.45 10.14
CA GLY A 6 -0.05 16.32 10.61
C GLY A 6 1.11 15.59 11.28
N ASP A 7 0.99 14.30 11.59
CA ASP A 7 2.11 13.50 12.08
C ASP A 7 3.24 13.47 11.05
N ARG A 8 4.48 13.58 11.53
CA ARG A 8 5.70 13.49 10.71
C ARG A 8 6.52 12.29 11.16
N LEU A 9 6.54 11.25 10.33
CA LEU A 9 7.31 10.03 10.57
C LEU A 9 8.37 9.85 9.50
N THR A 10 9.42 9.09 9.82
CA THR A 10 10.38 8.67 8.81
C THR A 10 9.80 7.56 7.94
N VAL A 11 10.31 7.42 6.71
CA VAL A 11 9.97 6.27 5.86
C VAL A 11 10.25 4.96 6.58
N ARG A 12 11.34 4.90 7.37
CA ARG A 12 11.70 3.71 8.16
C ARG A 12 10.61 3.33 9.17
N ASP A 13 10.03 4.30 9.87
CA ASP A 13 8.99 4.03 10.87
C ASP A 13 7.70 3.55 10.20
N LEU A 14 7.30 4.22 9.10
CA LEU A 14 6.13 3.81 8.32
C LEU A 14 6.32 2.42 7.70
N SER A 15 7.50 2.13 7.14
CA SER A 15 7.82 0.80 6.62
C SER A 15 7.78 -0.26 7.71
N ARG A 16 8.27 0.07 8.92
CA ARG A 16 8.21 -0.86 10.05
C ARG A 16 6.76 -1.17 10.43
N GLY A 17 5.89 -0.18 10.59
CA GLY A 17 4.50 -0.47 10.96
C GLY A 17 3.65 -1.03 9.82
N LEU A 18 4.02 -0.78 8.56
CA LEU A 18 3.45 -1.51 7.42
C LEU A 18 3.81 -3.00 7.51
N ILE A 19 5.09 -3.33 7.70
CA ILE A 19 5.57 -4.71 7.62
C ILE A 19 5.25 -5.52 8.89
N VAL A 20 5.42 -4.92 10.07
CA VAL A 20 5.30 -5.61 11.37
C VAL A 20 3.87 -5.57 11.88
N ASP A 21 3.24 -4.40 11.83
CA ASP A 21 1.90 -4.20 12.42
C ASP A 21 0.78 -4.35 11.37
N SER A 22 1.12 -4.63 10.10
CA SER A 22 0.19 -4.64 8.97
C SER A 22 -0.69 -3.38 8.92
N GLY A 23 -0.10 -2.22 9.25
CA GLY A 23 -0.84 -0.97 9.44
C GLY A 23 -1.37 -0.40 8.13
N ASN A 24 -2.70 -0.48 7.92
CA ASN A 24 -3.36 0.08 6.74
C ASN A 24 -3.11 1.59 6.57
N ASP A 25 -3.06 2.33 7.69
CA ASP A 25 -2.74 3.75 7.73
C ASP A 25 -1.32 4.04 7.22
N ALA A 26 -0.36 3.16 7.54
CA ALA A 26 0.99 3.24 7.03
C ALA A 26 1.06 2.97 5.52
N CYS A 27 0.27 2.02 5.01
CA CYS A 27 0.16 1.74 3.57
C CYS A 27 -0.33 2.97 2.80
N VAL A 28 -1.39 3.63 3.29
CA VAL A 28 -1.93 4.84 2.66
C VAL A 28 -0.91 5.99 2.69
N ALA A 29 -0.28 6.25 3.84
CA ALA A 29 0.71 7.31 3.97
C ALA A 29 1.93 7.10 3.06
N LEU A 30 2.42 5.86 2.93
CA LEU A 30 3.52 5.53 2.02
C LEU A 30 3.10 5.64 0.56
N ALA A 31 1.88 5.21 0.21
CA ALA A 31 1.37 5.32 -1.15
C ALA A 31 1.28 6.78 -1.63
N ASP A 32 0.77 7.66 -0.76
CA ASP A 32 0.71 9.10 -1.02
C ASP A 32 2.11 9.70 -1.18
N TYR A 33 3.06 9.31 -0.32
CA TYR A 33 4.44 9.82 -0.37
C TYR A 33 5.23 9.34 -1.61
N VAL A 34 5.09 8.07 -1.98
CA VAL A 34 5.90 7.45 -3.05
C VAL A 34 5.34 7.73 -4.44
N ALA A 35 4.01 7.65 -4.59
CA ALA A 35 3.36 7.67 -5.90
C ALA A 35 2.40 8.86 -6.09
N GLY A 36 2.24 9.71 -5.07
CA GLY A 36 1.31 10.84 -5.12
C GLY A 36 -0.16 10.42 -4.96
N GLY A 37 -0.42 9.20 -4.50
CA GLY A 37 -1.77 8.70 -4.27
C GLY A 37 -1.88 7.18 -4.31
N GLN A 38 -2.90 6.64 -3.65
CA GLN A 38 -3.22 5.22 -3.69
C GLN A 38 -3.45 4.66 -5.11
N PRO A 39 -4.21 5.32 -6.02
CA PRO A 39 -4.41 4.79 -7.37
C PRO A 39 -3.11 4.62 -8.16
N GLN A 40 -2.18 5.55 -8.01
CA GLN A 40 -0.86 5.53 -8.65
C GLN A 40 0.01 4.42 -8.05
N PHE A 41 -0.05 4.22 -6.74
CA PHE A 41 0.68 3.15 -6.08
C PHE A 41 0.14 1.77 -6.47
N VAL A 42 -1.18 1.59 -6.57
CA VAL A 42 -1.81 0.35 -7.05
C VAL A 42 -1.37 0.02 -8.48
N LYS A 43 -1.29 1.03 -9.37
CA LYS A 43 -0.71 0.84 -10.71
C LYS A 43 0.73 0.32 -10.65
N MET A 44 1.55 0.86 -9.76
CA MET A 44 2.91 0.36 -9.55
C MET A 44 2.95 -1.07 -9.00
N MET A 45 2.05 -1.42 -8.07
CA MET A 45 1.92 -2.80 -7.57
C MET A 45 1.59 -3.76 -8.72
N ASN A 46 0.63 -3.41 -9.57
CA ASN A 46 0.25 -4.26 -10.72
C ASN A 46 1.31 -4.27 -11.83
N HIS A 47 2.12 -3.22 -11.97
CA HIS A 47 3.31 -3.27 -12.82
C HIS A 47 4.31 -4.35 -12.34
N TYR A 48 4.48 -4.52 -11.03
CA TYR A 48 5.28 -5.62 -10.49
C TYR A 48 4.62 -6.99 -10.69
N VAL A 49 3.29 -7.10 -10.61
CA VAL A 49 2.54 -8.33 -10.94
C VAL A 49 2.87 -8.78 -12.37
N GLU A 50 2.82 -7.86 -13.34
CA GLU A 50 3.19 -8.13 -14.74
C GLU A 50 4.66 -8.53 -14.86
N THR A 51 5.57 -7.76 -14.25
CA THR A 51 7.01 -7.99 -14.32
C THR A 51 7.43 -9.32 -13.70
N LEU A 52 6.74 -9.75 -12.65
CA LEU A 52 6.95 -11.04 -11.97
C LEU A 52 6.14 -12.18 -12.60
N ASN A 53 5.35 -11.91 -13.64
CA ASN A 53 4.53 -12.88 -14.37
C ASN A 53 3.54 -13.64 -13.46
N LEU A 54 2.92 -12.91 -12.51
CA LEU A 54 1.90 -13.43 -11.60
C LEU A 54 0.53 -13.38 -12.28
N ARG A 55 0.09 -14.50 -12.86
CA ARG A 55 -1.10 -14.55 -13.73
C ARG A 55 -2.44 -14.49 -12.99
N ASP A 56 -2.45 -14.91 -11.74
CA ASP A 56 -3.66 -15.02 -10.90
C ASP A 56 -3.60 -14.01 -9.74
N THR A 57 -3.06 -12.82 -9.99
CA THR A 57 -2.89 -11.78 -8.97
C THR A 57 -3.27 -10.43 -9.55
N HIS A 58 -4.07 -9.67 -8.80
CA HIS A 58 -4.40 -8.29 -9.11
C HIS A 58 -4.64 -7.53 -7.81
N PHE A 59 -4.03 -6.35 -7.69
CA PHE A 59 -4.24 -5.46 -6.54
C PHE A 59 -5.27 -4.38 -6.89
N GLU A 60 -6.23 -4.18 -5.99
CA GLU A 60 -7.18 -3.05 -6.05
C GLU A 60 -6.89 -1.99 -4.99
N THR A 61 -6.27 -2.37 -3.88
CA THR A 61 -5.97 -1.49 -2.75
C THR A 61 -4.56 -1.71 -2.22
N VAL A 62 -4.01 -0.69 -1.57
CA VAL A 62 -2.64 -0.73 -1.01
C VAL A 62 -2.54 -1.50 0.31
N HIS A 63 -3.69 -1.87 0.89
CA HIS A 63 -3.79 -2.50 2.21
C HIS A 63 -4.70 -3.75 2.21
N GLY A 64 -5.23 -4.17 1.06
CA GLY A 64 -6.01 -5.40 0.91
C GLY A 64 -7.45 -5.39 1.44
N SER A 65 -7.97 -4.25 1.93
CA SER A 65 -9.36 -4.17 2.41
C SER A 65 -10.31 -3.71 1.30
N GLY A 66 -11.54 -4.24 1.28
CA GLY A 66 -12.62 -3.73 0.41
C GLY A 66 -12.48 -4.05 -1.09
N CYS A 67 -11.82 -5.15 -1.44
CA CYS A 67 -11.73 -5.67 -2.81
C CYS A 67 -12.88 -6.66 -3.08
N ALA A 68 -13.61 -6.50 -4.18
CA ALA A 68 -14.70 -7.40 -4.56
C ALA A 68 -14.20 -8.72 -5.19
N GLY A 69 -12.89 -8.83 -5.48
CA GLY A 69 -12.27 -9.95 -6.19
C GLY A 69 -11.92 -11.17 -5.34
N ALA A 70 -12.29 -11.23 -4.07
CA ALA A 70 -12.20 -12.45 -3.26
C ALA A 70 -13.50 -13.27 -3.43
N ALA A 71 -13.65 -13.92 -4.58
CA ALA A 71 -14.68 -14.94 -4.85
C ALA A 71 -14.00 -16.24 -5.29
#